data_AF-A0A662HC85-F1
#
_entry.id   AF-A0A662HC85-F1
#
_cell.length_a   1.000
_cell.length_b   1.000
_cell.length_c   1.000
_cell.angle_alpha   90.00
_cell.angle_beta   90.00
_cell.angle_gamma   90.00
#
_symmetry.space_group_name_H-M   'P 1'
#
loop_
_entity.id
_entity.type
_entity.pdbx_description
1 polymer ?
#
loop_
_entity_poly.entity_id
_entity_poly.type
_entity_poly.pdbx_seq_one_letter_code
_entity_poly.pdbx_strand_id
1 'polypeptide(L)' 'MIERPIALGLAISAVMALLARKYRALTRGGLIAALAIAAALLASSWENFALMTLFFSSSSVLTYVGYGEKRRRGAAER' A
#
# COMPACT_ATOMS: atom_id res chain seq x y z
N MET A 1 -21.58 -18.55 -0.78
CA MET A 1 -21.57 -17.12 -0.39
C MET A 1 -20.22 -16.86 0.26
N ILE A 2 -19.30 -16.19 -0.43
CA ILE A 2 -17.99 -15.86 0.15
C ILE A 2 -18.27 -14.75 1.17
N GLU A 3 -18.16 -15.08 2.46
CA GLU A 3 -18.24 -14.11 3.54
C GLU A 3 -17.21 -13.03 3.29
N ARG A 4 -17.66 -11.79 3.06
CA ARG A 4 -16.77 -10.65 2.77
C ARG A 4 -15.98 -10.38 4.04
N PRO A 5 -14.67 -10.66 4.11
CA PRO A 5 -13.94 -10.55 5.35
C PRO A 5 -13.47 -9.10 5.54
N ILE A 6 -14.43 -8.19 5.69
CA ILE A 6 -14.21 -6.74 5.83
C ILE A 6 -13.24 -6.45 6.97
N ALA A 7 -13.34 -7.18 8.08
CA ALA A 7 -12.44 -7.09 9.22
C ALA A 7 -10.97 -7.36 8.84
N LEU A 8 -10.71 -8.35 7.99
CA LEU A 8 -9.37 -8.65 7.46
C LEU A 8 -8.87 -7.50 6.56
N GLY A 9 -9.73 -6.96 5.70
CA GLY A 9 -9.38 -5.83 4.84
C GLY A 9 -8.99 -4.56 5.62
N LEU A 10 -9.75 -4.27 6.67
CA LEU A 10 -9.45 -3.17 7.59
C LEU A 10 -8.15 -3.41 8.36
N ALA A 11 -7.93 -4.64 8.84
CA ALA A 11 -6.69 -5.01 9.53
C ALA A 11 -5.47 -4.85 8.62
N ILE A 12 -5.53 -5.33 7.38
CA ILE A 12 -4.46 -5.17 6.38
C ILE A 12 -4.19 -3.67 6.12
N SER A 13 -5.26 -2.89 5.93
CA SER A 13 -5.16 -1.45 5.67
C SER A 13 -4.53 -0.70 6.86
N ALA A 14 -4.90 -1.06 8.09
CA ALA A 14 -4.33 -0.49 9.30
C ALA A 14 -2.83 -0.82 9.44
N VAL A 15 -2.43 -2.07 9.19
CA VAL A 15 -1.01 -2.48 9.21
C VAL A 15 -0.23 -1.71 8.14
N MET A 16 -0.74 -1.61 6.92
CA MET A 16 -0.10 -0.86 5.84
C MET A 16 0.04 0.64 6.18
N ALA A 17 -0.98 1.24 6.79
CA ALA A 17 -0.91 2.63 7.25
C ALA A 17 0.13 2.81 8.38
N LEU A 18 0.20 1.89 9.34
CA LEU A 18 1.22 1.93 10.39
C LEU A 18 2.64 1.81 9.81
N LEU A 19 2.85 0.90 8.84
CA LEU A 19 4.13 0.75 8.14
C LEU A 19 4.47 2.01 7.34
N ALA A 20 3.53 2.55 6.57
CA ALA A 20 3.71 3.78 5.81
C ALA A 20 4.11 4.97 6.71
N ARG A 21 3.49 5.07 7.89
CA ARG A 21 3.85 6.08 8.89
C ARG A 21 5.22 5.83 9.52
N LYS A 22 5.56 4.59 9.85
CA LYS A 22 6.86 4.19 10.42
C LYS A 22 8.00 4.53 9.47
N TYR A 23 7.83 4.24 8.18
CA TYR A 23 8.85 4.50 7.15
C TYR A 23 8.79 5.93 6.57
N ARG A 24 7.90 6.80 7.09
CA ARG A 24 7.64 8.15 6.56
C ARG A 24 7.39 8.17 5.04
N ALA A 25 6.80 7.09 4.51
CA ALA A 25 6.53 6.93 3.09
C ALA A 25 5.39 7.84 2.61
N LEU A 26 4.48 8.25 3.50
CA LEU A 26 3.37 9.15 3.20
C LEU A 26 3.26 10.29 4.22
N THR A 27 2.79 11.44 3.73
CA THR A 27 2.32 12.56 4.56
C THR A 27 1.04 12.18 5.30
N ARG A 28 0.66 12.92 6.36
CA ARG A 28 -0.60 12.67 7.09
C ARG A 28 -1.82 12.70 6.17
N GLY A 29 -1.86 13.65 5.23
CA GLY A 29 -2.92 13.75 4.23
C GLY A 29 -2.94 12.55 3.28
N GLY A 30 -1.77 12.11 2.80
CA GLY A 30 -1.65 10.91 1.96
C GLY A 30 -2.12 9.64 2.66
N LEU A 31 -1.83 9.51 3.96
CA LEU A 31 -2.29 8.38 4.77
C LEU A 31 -3.82 8.34 4.89
N ILE A 32 -4.46 9.49 5.13
CA ILE A 32 -5.92 9.60 5.23
C ILE A 32 -6.56 9.25 3.88
N ALA A 33 -6.03 9.80 2.78
CA ALA A 33 -6.51 9.50 1.44
C ALA A 33 -6.39 8.00 1.11
N ALA A 34 -5.25 7.38 1.43
CA ALA A 34 -5.04 5.95 1.21
C ALA A 34 -6.04 5.08 2.00
N LEU A 35 -6.31 5.43 3.26
CA LEU A 35 -7.31 4.73 4.08
C LEU A 35 -8.74 4.91 3.54
N ALA A 36 -9.08 6.11 3.05
CA ALA A 36 -10.38 6.37 2.44
C ALA A 36 -10.57 5.55 1.15
N ILE A 37 -9.55 5.47 0.30
CA ILE A 37 -9.56 4.65 -0.93
C ILE A 37 -9.69 3.16 -0.57
N ALA A 38 -8.93 2.68 0.42
CA ALA A 38 -9.01 1.30 0.89
C ALA A 38 -10.42 0.94 1.41
N ALA A 39 -11.04 1.84 2.18
CA ALA A 39 -12.41 1.68 2.66
C ALA A 39 -13.43 1.67 1.50
N ALA A 40 -13.28 2.55 0.51
CA ALA A 40 -14.13 2.58 -0.67
C ALA A 40 -14.01 1.29 -1.52
N LEU A 41 -12.79 0.77 -1.67
CA LEU A 41 -12.54 -0.50 -2.37
C LEU A 41 -13.17 -1.69 -1.64
N LEU A 42 -13.02 -1.76 -0.31
CA LEU A 42 -13.64 -2.80 0.51
C LEU A 42 -15.18 -2.75 0.45
N ALA A 43 -15.76 -1.55 0.39
CA ALA A 43 -17.20 -1.38 0.23
C ALA A 43 -17.69 -1.81 -1.16
N SER A 44 -16.87 -1.60 -2.20
CA SER A 44 -17.18 -1.98 -3.57
C SER A 44 -17.05 -3.49 -3.81
N SER A 45 -15.85 -4.04 -3.65
CA SER A 45 -15.56 -5.47 -3.87
C SER A 45 -14.28 -5.89 -3.18
N TRP A 46 -14.33 -7.05 -2.53
CA TRP A 46 -13.16 -7.68 -1.91
C TRP A 46 -12.04 -7.97 -2.93
N GLU A 47 -12.40 -8.39 -4.15
CA GLU A 47 -11.44 -8.69 -5.22
C GLU A 47 -10.67 -7.44 -5.64
N ASN A 48 -11.38 -6.32 -5.81
CA ASN A 48 -10.77 -5.03 -6.17
C ASN A 48 -9.81 -4.54 -5.08
N PHE A 49 -10.20 -4.68 -3.80
CA PHE A 49 -9.33 -4.37 -2.68
C PHE A 49 -8.06 -5.22 -2.69
N ALA A 50 -8.19 -6.53 -2.88
CA ALA A 50 -7.06 -7.46 -2.90
C ALA A 50 -6.11 -7.16 -4.07
N LEU A 51 -6.65 -6.98 -5.28
CA LEU A 51 -5.87 -6.64 -6.48
C LEU A 51 -5.11 -5.33 -6.31
N MET A 52 -5.78 -4.27 -5.84
CA MET A 52 -5.13 -2.98 -5.64
C MET A 52 -4.05 -3.05 -4.56
N THR A 53 -4.33 -3.74 -3.45
CA THR A 53 -3.34 -3.92 -2.37
C THR A 53 -2.11 -4.67 -2.88
N LEU A 54 -2.29 -5.75 -3.65
CA LEU A 54 -1.19 -6.49 -4.25
C LEU A 54 -0.40 -5.63 -5.24
N PHE A 55 -1.10 -4.89 -6.11
CA PHE A 55 -0.49 -4.04 -7.11
C PHE A 55 0.37 -2.94 -6.48
N PHE A 56 -0.17 -2.23 -5.48
CA PHE A 56 0.56 -1.19 -4.76
C PHE A 56 1.76 -1.75 -3.99
N SER A 57 1.59 -2.90 -3.33
CA SER A 57 2.68 -3.53 -2.57
C SER A 57 3.80 -3.99 -3.51
N SER A 58 3.45 -4.64 -4.62
CA SER A 58 4.40 -5.11 -5.62
C SER A 58 5.15 -3.96 -6.27
N SER A 59 4.43 -2.88 -6.63
CA SER A 59 5.04 -1.67 -7.19
C SER A 59 6.00 -1.03 -6.20
N SER A 60 5.61 -0.93 -4.92
CA SER A 60 6.47 -0.37 -3.87
C SER A 60 7.74 -1.20 -3.68
N VAL A 61 7.63 -2.52 -3.69
CA VAL A 61 8.79 -3.43 -3.58
C VAL A 61 9.71 -3.27 -4.80
N LEU A 62 9.15 -3.28 -6.02
CA LEU A 62 9.92 -3.09 -7.24
C LEU A 62 10.62 -1.73 -7.27
N THR A 63 9.96 -0.67 -6.84
CA THR A 63 10.55 0.65 -6.70
C THR A 63 11.68 0.63 -5.67
N TYR A 64 11.46 0.04 -4.49
CA TYR A 64 12.49 -0.05 -3.46
C TYR A 64 13.73 -0.83 -3.92
N VAL A 65 13.53 -2.00 -4.54
CA VAL A 65 14.60 -2.83 -5.09
C VAL A 65 15.31 -2.10 -6.24
N GLY A 66 14.56 -1.48 -7.14
CA GLY A 66 15.09 -0.70 -8.26
C GLY A 66 15.91 0.51 -7.80
N TYR A 67 15.50 1.20 -6.74
CA TYR A 67 16.30 2.26 -6.12
C TYR A 67 17.59 1.71 -5.48
N GLY A 68 17.53 0.55 -4.83
CA GLY A 68 18.72 -0.12 -4.29
C GLY A 68 19.77 -0.43 -5.36
N GLU A 69 19.31 -0.89 -6.53
CA GLU A 69 20.17 -1.18 -7.68
C GLU A 69 20.74 0.10 -8.30
N LYS A 70 19.92 1.15 -8.46
CA LYS A 70 20.39 2.49 -8.92
C LYS A 70 21.41 3.10 -7.97
N ARG A 71 21.26 2.90 -6.66
CA ARG A 71 22.20 3.37 -5.63
C ARG A 71 23.53 2.60 -5.66
N ARG A 72 23.49 1.28 -5.91
CA ARG A 72 24.70 0.46 -6.11
C ARG A 72 25.46 0.81 -7.38
N ARG A 73 24.76 1.24 -8.43
CA ARG A 73 25.36 1.64 -9.72
C ARG A 73 25.76 3.11 -9.80
N GLY A 74 25.63 3.87 -8.71
CA GLY A 74 26.04 5.29 -8.65
C GLY A 74 25.19 6.26 -9.49
N ALA A 75 24.03 5.81 -10.00
CA ALA A 75 23.15 6.58 -10.88
C ALA A 75 21.89 7.10 -10.17
N ALA A 76 21.82 7.01 -8.85
CA ALA A 76 20.73 7.61 -8.09
C ALA A 76 20.92 9.13 -8.02
N GLU A 77 19.97 9.88 -8.58
CA GLU A 77 19.92 11.35 -8.49
C GLU A 77 19.95 11.81 -7.02
N ARG A 78 20.68 12.90 -6.76
CA ARG A 78 20.87 13.50 -5.43
C ARG A 78 19.65 14.28 -4.97
#